data_AF-A0A2V9PPQ6-F1
#
_entry.id   AF-A0A2V9PPQ6-F1
#
_cell.length_a   1.000
_cell.length_b   1.000
_cell.length_c   1.000
_cell.angle_alpha   90.00
_cell.angle_beta   90.00
_cell.angle_gamma   90.00
#
_symmetry.space_group_name_H-M   'P 1'
#
loop_
_entity.id
_entity.type
_entity.pdbx_description
1 polymer ?
#
loop_
_entity_poly.entity_id
_entity_poly.type
_entity_poly.pdbx_seq_one_letter_code
_entity_poly.pdbx_strand_id
1 'polypeptide(L)'
;PLKRNPVFLYYSDRFTRPQPFRADIVVSIDDVFEKKVNMLDAHVSQFYEWLPWTEGQFEQVPKYPAERKEWLAAGPLASRKLQPEWRAALEKRYGAQADRIQHVEAFEITEYGHQPTEEEIRKLFPFFPDR
;
A
#
# COMPACT_ATOMS: atom_id res chain seq x y z
N PRO A 1 5.92 20.56 -20.01
CA PRO A 1 4.92 21.22 -19.13
C PRO A 1 3.58 20.45 -19.19
N LEU A 2 2.87 20.31 -18.08
CA LEU A 2 1.53 19.68 -18.06
C LEU A 2 0.45 20.74 -18.35
N LYS A 3 -0.59 20.36 -19.12
CA LYS A 3 -1.70 21.27 -19.48
C LYS A 3 -2.66 21.55 -18.30
N ARG A 4 -2.66 20.69 -17.29
CA ARG A 4 -3.49 20.80 -16.08
C ARG A 4 -2.62 20.48 -14.86
N ASN A 5 -3.00 21.04 -13.71
CA ASN A 5 -2.40 20.68 -12.43
C ASN A 5 -2.63 19.17 -12.19
N PRO A 6 -1.60 18.36 -11.87
CA PRO A 6 -1.81 16.93 -11.65
C PRO A 6 -2.58 16.65 -10.35
N VAL A 7 -3.00 15.40 -10.22
CA VAL A 7 -3.48 14.85 -8.94
C VAL A 7 -2.26 14.48 -8.11
N PHE A 8 -2.24 14.90 -6.85
CA PHE A 8 -1.26 14.48 -5.87
C PHE A 8 -1.94 13.59 -4.85
N LEU A 9 -1.22 12.57 -4.38
CA LEU A 9 -1.73 11.60 -3.43
C LEU A 9 -0.75 11.43 -2.28
N TYR A 10 -1.24 11.34 -1.05
CA TYR A 10 -0.47 10.82 0.07
C TYR A 10 -0.58 9.30 0.10
N TYR A 11 0.55 8.63 0.31
CA TYR A 11 0.56 7.20 0.59
C TYR A 11 0.30 6.99 2.07
N SER A 12 -0.52 5.98 2.39
CA SER A 12 -0.91 5.69 3.77
C SER A 12 0.25 5.71 4.77
N ASP A 13 -0.01 6.30 5.92
CA ASP A 13 0.91 6.41 7.04
C ASP A 13 0.19 6.16 8.38
N ARG A 14 0.88 6.36 9.50
CA ARG A 14 0.33 6.17 10.86
C ARG A 14 0.28 7.47 11.65
N PHE A 15 0.51 8.61 11.01
CA PHE A 15 0.48 9.92 11.65
C PHE A 15 -0.96 10.26 12.01
N THR A 16 -1.10 10.95 13.14
CA THR A 16 -2.39 11.40 13.68
C THR A 16 -2.46 12.92 13.77
N ARG A 17 -1.37 13.61 13.44
CA ARG A 17 -1.23 15.06 13.53
C ARG A 17 -0.67 15.62 12.23
N PRO A 18 -1.17 16.79 11.76
CA PRO A 18 -2.28 17.54 12.34
C PRO A 18 -3.64 16.83 12.18
N GLN A 19 -3.71 15.86 11.27
CA GLN A 19 -4.87 15.03 11.00
C GLN A 19 -4.46 13.58 10.75
N PRO A 20 -5.30 12.59 11.10
CA PRO A 20 -5.11 11.22 10.67
C PRO A 20 -5.29 11.05 9.16
N PHE A 21 -4.56 10.10 8.59
CA PHE A 21 -4.73 9.67 7.20
C PHE A 21 -6.17 9.21 6.90
N ARG A 22 -6.74 9.67 5.77
CA ARG A 22 -8.05 9.26 5.26
C ARG A 22 -7.89 8.56 3.92
N ALA A 23 -8.24 7.27 3.87
CA ALA A 23 -8.20 6.52 2.62
C ALA A 23 -9.34 6.95 1.67
N ASP A 24 -8.99 7.71 0.63
CA ASP A 24 -9.92 8.08 -0.46
C ASP A 24 -9.91 7.04 -1.59
N ILE A 25 -8.75 6.38 -1.79
CA ILE A 25 -8.52 5.37 -2.81
C ILE A 25 -7.81 4.18 -2.16
N VAL A 26 -8.38 2.99 -2.29
CA VAL A 26 -7.77 1.73 -1.82
C VAL A 26 -7.71 0.78 -3.00
N VAL A 27 -6.53 0.22 -3.26
CA VAL A 27 -6.23 -0.64 -4.40
C VAL A 27 -5.79 -2.00 -3.88
N SER A 28 -6.37 -3.09 -4.39
CA SER A 28 -5.82 -4.43 -4.14
C SER A 28 -4.48 -4.56 -4.83
N ILE A 29 -3.53 -5.15 -4.11
CA ILE A 29 -2.25 -5.54 -4.67
C ILE A 29 -2.05 -7.06 -4.64
N ASP A 30 -3.12 -7.85 -4.44
CA ASP A 30 -3.01 -9.31 -4.30
C ASP A 30 -2.29 -9.94 -5.50
N ASP A 31 -2.67 -9.57 -6.72
CA ASP A 31 -2.09 -10.11 -7.96
C ASP A 31 -0.61 -9.74 -8.17
N VAL A 32 -0.13 -8.72 -7.47
CA VAL A 32 1.26 -8.20 -7.59
C VAL A 32 2.02 -8.24 -6.28
N PHE A 33 1.47 -8.86 -5.24
CA PHE A 33 2.05 -8.86 -3.90
C PHE A 33 3.41 -9.55 -3.90
N GLU A 34 3.53 -10.69 -4.59
CA GLU A 34 4.81 -11.40 -4.71
C GLU A 34 5.87 -10.54 -5.41
N LYS A 35 5.49 -9.79 -6.44
CA LYS A 35 6.40 -8.87 -7.14
C LYS A 35 6.90 -7.77 -6.20
N LYS A 36 6.03 -7.24 -5.33
CA LYS A 36 6.42 -6.31 -4.27
C LYS A 36 7.41 -6.97 -3.30
N VAL A 37 7.12 -8.17 -2.80
CA VAL A 37 8.05 -8.90 -1.92
C VAL A 37 9.42 -9.10 -2.58
N ASN A 38 9.46 -9.51 -3.85
CA ASN A 38 10.71 -9.66 -4.61
C ASN A 38 11.50 -8.35 -4.71
N MET A 39 10.81 -7.23 -4.95
CA MET A 39 11.43 -5.91 -4.98
C MET A 39 12.02 -5.55 -3.61
N LEU A 40 11.34 -5.85 -2.50
CA LEU A 40 11.85 -5.58 -1.16
C LEU A 40 13.05 -6.49 -0.81
N ASP A 41 12.96 -7.80 -1.10
CA ASP A 41 14.05 -8.79 -0.87
C ASP A 41 15.35 -8.43 -1.60
N ALA A 42 15.25 -7.78 -2.76
CA ALA A 42 16.43 -7.28 -3.49
C ALA A 42 17.23 -6.21 -2.74
N HIS A 43 16.64 -5.52 -1.75
CA HIS A 43 17.30 -4.47 -0.96
C HIS A 43 17.77 -5.01 0.39
N VAL A 44 18.77 -5.90 0.36
CA VAL A 44 19.24 -6.63 1.55
C VAL A 44 19.60 -5.70 2.72
N SER A 45 20.40 -4.66 2.46
CA SER A 45 20.83 -3.74 3.52
C SER A 45 19.67 -2.96 4.15
N GLN A 46 18.59 -2.70 3.40
CA GLN A 46 17.42 -2.01 3.92
C GLN A 46 16.56 -2.95 4.77
N PHE A 47 16.17 -4.11 4.22
CA PHE A 47 15.12 -4.96 4.80
C PHE A 47 15.63 -6.06 5.74
N TYR A 48 16.92 -6.39 5.70
CA TYR A 48 17.50 -7.46 6.52
C TYR A 48 18.59 -6.98 7.48
N GLU A 49 19.09 -5.76 7.29
CA GLU A 49 20.13 -5.19 8.14
C GLU A 49 19.60 -3.95 8.87
N TRP A 50 19.46 -2.83 8.15
CA TRP A 50 19.16 -1.53 8.76
C TRP A 50 17.81 -1.48 9.47
N LEU A 51 16.70 -1.79 8.78
CA LEU A 51 15.37 -1.72 9.38
C LEU A 51 15.24 -2.66 10.58
N PRO A 52 15.56 -3.96 10.49
CA PRO A 52 15.50 -4.86 11.63
C PRO A 52 16.38 -4.41 12.79
N TRP A 53 17.57 -3.84 12.53
CA TRP A 53 18.42 -3.29 13.58
C TRP A 53 17.77 -2.10 14.28
N THR A 54 17.26 -1.11 13.52
CA THR A 54 16.59 0.06 14.09
C THR A 54 15.29 -0.27 14.83
N GLU A 55 14.62 -1.35 14.46
CA GLU A 55 13.38 -1.81 15.07
C GLU A 55 13.61 -2.81 16.23
N GLY A 56 14.87 -3.14 16.55
CA GLY A 56 15.20 -4.10 17.61
C GLY A 56 14.85 -5.56 17.29
N GLN A 57 14.73 -5.88 16.00
CA GLN A 57 14.35 -7.20 15.48
C GLN A 57 15.48 -7.91 14.74
N PHE A 58 16.71 -7.38 14.74
CA PHE A 58 17.82 -7.92 13.96
C PHE A 58 18.08 -9.42 14.20
N GLU A 59 18.05 -9.85 15.46
CA GLU A 59 18.26 -11.26 15.84
C GLU A 59 17.14 -12.20 15.34
N GLN A 60 16.00 -11.66 14.90
CA GLN A 60 14.86 -12.42 14.38
C GLN A 60 14.95 -12.65 12.87
N VAL A 61 15.89 -11.99 12.18
CA VAL A 61 16.04 -12.10 10.72
C VAL A 61 16.59 -13.50 10.37
N PRO A 62 15.86 -14.32 9.61
CA PRO A 62 16.34 -15.65 9.23
C PRO A 62 17.60 -15.57 8.36
N LYS A 63 18.47 -16.58 8.51
CA LYS A 63 19.75 -16.66 7.79
C LYS A 63 19.59 -17.19 6.37
N TYR A 64 18.63 -18.08 6.16
CA TYR A 64 18.44 -18.74 4.86
C TYR A 64 17.56 -17.88 3.94
N PRO A 65 17.93 -17.71 2.65
CA PRO A 65 17.22 -16.80 1.75
C PRO A 65 15.71 -17.04 1.64
N ALA A 66 15.28 -18.30 1.57
CA ALA A 66 13.86 -18.65 1.46
C ALA A 66 13.07 -18.23 2.71
N GLU A 67 13.54 -18.64 3.89
CA GLU A 67 12.92 -18.29 5.19
C GLU A 67 12.89 -16.77 5.41
N ARG A 68 13.96 -16.09 5.00
CA ARG A 68 14.11 -14.65 5.14
C ARG A 68 13.12 -13.88 4.25
N LYS A 69 12.84 -14.41 3.06
CA LYS A 69 11.84 -13.86 2.15
C LYS A 69 10.41 -14.09 2.65
N GLU A 70 10.12 -15.27 3.21
CA GLU A 70 8.84 -15.54 3.87
C GLU A 70 8.62 -14.64 5.08
N TRP A 71 9.65 -14.45 5.90
CA TRP A 71 9.65 -13.51 7.02
C TRP A 71 9.36 -12.08 6.57
N LEU A 72 9.99 -11.63 5.47
CA LEU A 72 9.73 -10.31 4.88
C LEU A 72 8.29 -10.18 4.40
N ALA A 73 7.76 -11.19 3.70
CA ALA A 73 6.40 -11.18 3.16
C ALA A 73 5.34 -11.09 4.27
N ALA A 74 5.56 -11.76 5.41
CA ALA A 74 4.67 -11.70 6.56
C ALA A 74 4.81 -10.40 7.38
N GLY A 75 5.93 -9.69 7.22
CA GLY A 75 6.25 -8.48 7.95
C GLY A 75 5.39 -7.27 7.54
N PRO A 76 5.24 -6.28 8.44
CA PRO A 76 4.41 -5.09 8.21
C PRO A 76 4.91 -4.17 7.07
N LEU A 77 6.16 -4.36 6.64
CA LEU A 77 6.78 -3.62 5.54
C LEU A 77 6.30 -4.13 4.16
N ALA A 78 6.05 -5.43 4.04
CA ALA A 78 5.48 -6.01 2.82
C ALA A 78 3.96 -6.05 2.89
N SER A 79 3.41 -6.64 3.95
CA SER A 79 1.98 -6.87 4.13
C SER A 79 1.34 -5.79 5.01
N ARG A 80 0.77 -4.77 4.38
CA ARG A 80 -0.14 -3.85 5.07
C ARG A 80 -1.51 -4.49 5.18
N LYS A 81 -1.92 -4.77 6.42
CA LYS A 81 -3.27 -5.25 6.71
C LYS A 81 -4.29 -4.17 6.35
N LEU A 82 -5.41 -4.59 5.78
CA LEU A 82 -6.58 -3.73 5.57
C LEU A 82 -7.06 -3.21 6.93
N GLN A 83 -6.99 -1.90 7.11
CA GLN A 83 -7.51 -1.26 8.32
C GLN A 83 -9.04 -1.15 8.24
N PRO A 84 -9.77 -1.27 9.37
CA PRO A 84 -11.24 -1.16 9.38
C PRO A 84 -11.76 0.12 8.71
N GLU A 85 -11.09 1.24 8.92
CA GLU A 85 -11.42 2.55 8.35
C GLU A 85 -11.26 2.63 6.83
N TRP A 86 -10.52 1.71 6.20
CA TRP A 86 -10.31 1.69 4.75
C TRP A 86 -11.38 0.88 4.01
N ARG A 87 -12.17 0.09 4.74
CA ARG A 87 -13.11 -0.87 4.18
C ARG A 87 -14.15 -0.21 3.28
N ALA A 88 -14.70 0.93 3.67
CA ALA A 88 -15.67 1.67 2.84
C ALA A 88 -15.08 2.13 1.50
N ALA A 89 -13.84 2.62 1.48
CA ALA A 89 -13.17 3.06 0.25
C ALA A 89 -12.81 1.88 -0.68
N LEU A 90 -12.52 0.71 -0.11
CA LEU A 90 -12.32 -0.54 -0.85
C LEU A 90 -13.66 -1.04 -1.44
N GLU A 91 -14.70 -1.18 -0.62
CA GLU A 91 -16.04 -1.64 -1.04
C GLU A 91 -16.64 -0.75 -2.13
N LYS A 92 -16.42 0.57 -2.07
CA LYS A 92 -16.87 1.53 -3.10
C LYS A 92 -16.44 1.13 -4.52
N ARG A 93 -15.29 0.47 -4.67
CA ARG A 93 -14.70 0.16 -5.99
C ARG A 93 -14.67 -1.33 -6.32
N TYR A 94 -14.58 -2.19 -5.32
CA TYR A 94 -14.53 -3.65 -5.49
C TYR A 94 -15.86 -4.35 -5.20
N GLY A 95 -16.84 -3.68 -4.59
CA GLY A 95 -18.11 -4.28 -4.21
C GLY A 95 -17.93 -5.52 -3.34
N ALA A 96 -18.65 -6.59 -3.65
CA ALA A 96 -18.56 -7.88 -2.94
C ALA A 96 -17.16 -8.53 -2.99
N GLN A 97 -16.31 -8.12 -3.94
CA GLN A 97 -14.94 -8.62 -4.01
C GLN A 97 -14.05 -8.08 -2.87
N ALA A 98 -14.48 -7.03 -2.17
CA ALA A 98 -13.72 -6.45 -1.08
C ALA A 98 -13.41 -7.45 0.05
N ASP A 99 -14.31 -8.40 0.33
CA ASP A 99 -14.15 -9.36 1.43
C ASP A 99 -13.07 -10.42 1.17
N ARG A 100 -12.66 -10.62 -0.08
CA ARG A 100 -11.62 -11.61 -0.46
C ARG A 100 -10.24 -10.98 -0.66
N ILE A 101 -10.14 -9.66 -0.61
CA ILE A 101 -8.87 -8.94 -0.82
C ILE A 101 -8.01 -9.02 0.44
N GLN A 102 -6.75 -9.44 0.29
CA GLN A 102 -5.86 -9.66 1.43
C GLN A 102 -4.84 -8.54 1.60
N HIS A 103 -4.32 -8.02 0.49
CA HIS A 103 -3.26 -7.02 0.45
C HIS A 103 -3.76 -5.77 -0.26
N VAL A 104 -3.58 -4.63 0.38
CA VAL A 104 -4.02 -3.34 -0.16
C VAL A 104 -2.96 -2.27 -0.01
N GLU A 105 -3.03 -1.29 -0.90
CA GLU A 105 -2.40 0.02 -0.74
C GLU A 105 -3.48 1.09 -0.72
N ALA A 106 -3.36 2.03 0.22
CA ALA A 106 -4.30 3.12 0.41
C ALA A 106 -3.63 4.46 0.16
N PHE A 107 -4.40 5.35 -0.46
CA PHE A 107 -4.01 6.69 -0.84
C PHE A 107 -5.08 7.70 -0.42
N GLU A 108 -4.63 8.88 0.00
CA GLU A 108 -5.45 10.05 0.29
C GLU A 108 -5.26 11.07 -0.84
N ILE A 109 -6.35 11.69 -1.29
CA ILE A 109 -6.28 12.78 -2.26
C ILE A 109 -5.88 14.05 -1.50
N THR A 110 -4.75 14.65 -1.87
CA THR A 110 -4.30 15.85 -1.17
C THR A 110 -5.22 17.03 -1.48
N GLU A 111 -5.25 18.02 -0.58
CA GLU A 111 -5.92 19.29 -0.84
C GLU A 111 -5.23 20.14 -1.93
N TYR A 112 -3.99 19.79 -2.28
CA TYR A 112 -3.25 20.42 -3.37
C TYR A 112 -3.52 19.73 -4.72
N GLY A 113 -3.45 20.49 -5.80
CA GLY A 113 -3.59 19.95 -7.15
C GLY A 113 -5.02 19.88 -7.66
N HIS A 114 -5.22 19.01 -8.65
CA HIS A 114 -6.53 18.72 -9.21
C HIS A 114 -7.32 17.76 -8.31
N GLN A 115 -8.61 18.03 -8.12
CA GLN A 115 -9.53 17.18 -7.38
C GLN A 115 -10.25 16.26 -8.36
N PRO A 116 -9.87 14.96 -8.44
CA PRO A 116 -10.36 14.09 -9.49
C PRO A 116 -11.81 13.64 -9.25
N THR A 117 -12.58 13.49 -10.34
CA THR A 117 -13.87 12.79 -10.28
C THR A 117 -13.68 11.28 -10.16
N GLU A 118 -14.75 10.52 -9.88
CA GLU A 118 -14.66 9.06 -9.84
C GLU A 118 -14.24 8.46 -11.19
N GLU A 119 -14.69 9.04 -12.32
CA GLU A 119 -14.25 8.62 -13.65
C GLU A 119 -12.76 8.87 -13.88
N GLU A 120 -12.23 9.98 -13.36
CA GLU A 120 -10.80 10.29 -13.45
C GLU A 120 -9.97 9.35 -12.55
N ILE A 121 -10.45 9.03 -11.35
CA ILE A 121 -9.82 8.03 -10.47
C ILE A 121 -9.74 6.67 -11.19
N ARG A 122 -10.81 6.22 -11.86
CA ARG A 122 -10.80 4.96 -12.63
C ARG A 122 -9.84 4.98 -13.81
N LYS A 123 -9.56 6.15 -14.41
CA LYS A 123 -8.53 6.28 -15.44
C LYS A 123 -7.11 6.22 -14.87
N LEU A 124 -6.89 6.83 -13.70
CA LEU A 124 -5.59 6.83 -13.02
C LEU A 124 -5.27 5.45 -12.43
N PHE A 125 -6.29 4.73 -12.00
CA PHE A 125 -6.20 3.38 -11.44
C PHE A 125 -7.04 2.41 -12.29
N PRO A 126 -6.55 2.03 -13.49
CA PRO A 126 -7.29 1.21 -14.45
C PRO A 126 -7.33 -0.28 -14.06
N PHE A 127 -7.27 -0.58 -12.76
CA PHE A 127 -7.20 -1.93 -12.19
C PHE A 127 -8.46 -2.27 -11.38
N PHE A 128 -9.37 -1.30 -11.18
CA PHE A 128 -10.64 -1.57 -10.54
C PHE A 128 -11.54 -2.43 -11.44
N PRO A 129 -12.36 -3.31 -10.86
CA PRO A 129 -13.39 -4.01 -11.61
C PRO A 129 -14.26 -3.02 -12.40
N ASP A 130 -14.59 -3.39 -13.64
CA ASP A 130 -15.61 -2.70 -14.42
C ASP A 130 -16.94 -2.75 -13.64
N ARG A 131 -17.67 -1.63 -13.67
CA ARG A 131 -19.03 -1.59 -13.11
C ARG A 131 -19.99 -2.35 -14.00
#